data_AF-A0A3B0BJ97-F1
#
_entry.id   AF-A0A3B0BJ97-F1
#
_cell.length_a   1.000
_cell.length_b   1.000
_cell.length_c   1.000
_cell.angle_alpha   90.00
_cell.angle_beta   90.00
_cell.angle_gamma   90.00
#
_symmetry.space_group_name_H-M   'P 1'
#
loop_
_entity.id
_entity.type
_entity.pdbx_description
1 polymer ?
#
loop_
_entity_poly.entity_id
_entity_poly.type
_entity_poly.pdbx_seq_one_letter_code
_entity_poly.pdbx_strand_id
1 'polypeptide(L)'
;MEGKEWLFEDELQVGDKLQKADGSSLTIDKVEFIKLDEPVMVYNFTVTDFHTYHVTDIGIWVHNTNCINTGDKTPGGHSFSEHGAQPANERGFTPQTIDNIIINNKKNRTSRVDDQGRKTWEYTDSRGNKVVTNESGGIVSVHSPAEGGIYIPKPKK
;
A
#
# COMPACT_ATOMS: atom_id res chain seq x y z
N MET A 1 11.51 18.36 21.19
CA MET A 1 10.99 17.77 19.94
C MET A 1 9.83 18.64 19.52
N GLU A 2 10.07 19.53 18.57
CA GLU A 2 9.09 20.55 18.15
C GLU A 2 8.42 20.08 16.85
N GLY A 3 7.10 20.32 16.76
CA GLY A 3 6.11 19.77 15.83
C GLY A 3 6.59 19.39 14.42
N LYS A 4 6.55 18.09 14.11
CA LYS A 4 6.61 17.57 12.74
C LYS A 4 5.31 16.83 12.47
N GLU A 5 4.33 17.56 11.94
CA GLU A 5 3.12 16.95 11.39
C GLU A 5 3.36 16.67 9.91
N TRP A 6 3.02 15.46 9.45
CA TRP A 6 2.95 15.17 8.03
C TRP A 6 1.70 15.83 7.47
N LEU A 7 1.86 16.61 6.41
CA LEU A 7 0.77 17.22 5.66
C LEU A 7 0.58 16.45 4.35
N PHE A 8 -0.66 16.34 3.88
CA PHE A 8 -0.91 15.85 2.53
C PHE A 8 -0.41 16.88 1.50
N GLU A 9 -0.05 16.40 0.30
CA GLU A 9 0.46 17.28 -0.78
C GLU A 9 -0.51 18.43 -1.09
N ASP A 10 -1.82 18.16 -1.06
CA ASP A 10 -2.88 19.13 -1.32
C ASP A 10 -3.16 20.08 -0.14
N GLU A 11 -2.53 19.85 1.01
CA GLU A 11 -2.60 20.72 2.20
C GLU A 11 -1.41 21.67 2.31
N LEU A 12 -0.35 21.48 1.49
CA LEU A 12 0.84 22.33 1.52
C LEU A 12 0.55 23.76 1.06
N GLN A 13 1.09 24.73 1.80
CA GLN A 13 0.92 26.15 1.55
C GLN A 13 2.25 26.90 1.48
N VAL A 14 2.23 28.07 0.83
CA VAL A 14 3.37 28.99 0.82
C VAL A 14 3.73 29.36 2.26
N GLY A 15 5.01 29.23 2.60
CA GLY A 15 5.52 29.44 3.95
C GLY A 15 5.73 28.17 4.78
N ASP A 16 5.20 27.02 4.35
CA ASP A 16 5.46 25.74 5.02
C ASP A 16 6.93 25.32 4.90
N LYS A 17 7.41 24.57 5.90
CA LYS A 17 8.80 24.10 5.97
C LYS A 17 8.89 22.62 5.65
N LEU A 18 9.54 22.31 4.54
CA LEU A 18 9.86 20.94 4.11
C LEU A 18 11.22 20.52 4.69
N GLN A 19 11.37 19.24 5.05
CA GLN A 19 12.65 18.71 5.50
C GLN A 19 13.46 18.14 4.33
N LYS A 20 14.75 18.49 4.28
CA LYS A 20 15.73 17.92 3.34
C LYS A 20 16.44 16.69 3.92
N ALA A 21 17.06 15.90 3.04
CA ALA A 21 17.88 14.74 3.38
C ALA A 21 19.03 15.04 4.36
N ASP A 22 19.61 16.25 4.29
CA ASP A 22 20.67 16.72 5.19
C ASP A 22 20.15 17.16 6.57
N GLY A 23 18.84 17.03 6.80
CA GLY A 23 18.16 17.40 8.04
C GLY A 23 17.76 18.87 8.14
N SER A 24 18.20 19.74 7.21
CA SER A 24 17.82 21.16 7.18
C SER A 24 16.44 21.38 6.54
N SER A 25 15.91 22.60 6.63
CA SER A 25 14.57 22.93 6.13
C SER A 25 14.61 23.81 4.88
N LEU A 26 13.63 23.63 4.01
CA LEU A 26 13.34 24.48 2.86
C LEU A 26 11.94 25.08 3.03
N THR A 27 11.77 26.38 2.75
CA THR A 27 10.45 27.02 2.78
C THR A 27 9.79 26.95 1.41
N ILE A 28 8.49 26.69 1.35
CA ILE A 28 7.73 26.73 0.11
C ILE A 28 7.51 28.18 -0.33
N ASP A 29 8.10 28.56 -1.46
CA ASP A 29 7.94 29.91 -2.02
C ASP A 29 6.69 30.03 -2.91
N LYS A 30 6.22 28.92 -3.50
CA LYS A 30 5.09 28.90 -4.44
C LYS A 30 4.46 27.51 -4.53
N VAL A 31 3.13 27.46 -4.62
CA VAL A 31 2.33 26.25 -4.94
C VAL A 31 1.47 26.57 -6.16
N GLU A 32 1.48 25.67 -7.16
CA GLU A 32 0.67 25.81 -8.38
C GLU A 32 -0.14 24.54 -8.64
N PHE A 33 -1.45 24.71 -8.88
CA PHE A 33 -2.34 23.63 -9.30
C PHE A 33 -2.49 23.68 -10.82
N ILE A 34 -1.83 22.76 -11.52
CA ILE A 34 -1.87 22.68 -12.98
C ILE A 34 -2.89 21.63 -13.41
N LYS A 35 -3.94 22.06 -14.09
CA LYS A 35 -4.89 21.14 -14.75
C LYS A 35 -4.35 20.79 -16.13
N LEU A 36 -4.09 19.49 -16.35
CA LEU A 36 -3.63 18.98 -17.63
C LEU A 36 -4.83 18.54 -18.48
N ASP A 37 -4.85 18.94 -19.74
CA ASP A 37 -5.93 18.58 -20.69
C ASP A 37 -5.86 17.09 -21.10
N GLU A 38 -4.66 16.49 -21.06
CA GLU A 38 -4.43 15.07 -21.29
C GLU A 38 -3.81 14.39 -20.06
N PRO A 39 -4.12 13.10 -19.82
CA PRO A 39 -3.56 12.36 -18.71
C PRO A 39 -2.05 12.13 -18.91
N VAL A 40 -1.26 12.50 -17.90
CA VAL A 40 0.19 12.24 -17.86
C VAL A 40 0.49 11.03 -16.99
N MET A 41 1.45 10.22 -17.42
CA MET A 41 1.95 9.08 -16.62
C MET A 41 2.80 9.60 -15.46
N VAL A 42 2.42 9.25 -14.24
CA VAL A 42 3.20 9.52 -13.02
C VAL A 42 3.65 8.19 -12.41
N TYR A 43 4.83 8.19 -11.80
CA TYR A 43 5.40 7.01 -11.15
C TYR A 43 5.50 7.25 -9.64
N ASN A 44 5.08 6.26 -8.85
CA ASN A 44 5.33 6.17 -7.42
C ASN A 44 5.96 4.80 -7.15
N PHE A 45 6.86 4.72 -6.18
CA PHE A 45 7.47 3.46 -5.76
C PHE A 45 7.43 3.34 -4.24
N THR A 46 7.29 2.12 -3.75
CA THR A 46 7.34 1.85 -2.31
C THR A 46 8.76 1.45 -1.93
N VAL A 47 9.30 2.10 -0.90
CA VAL A 47 10.56 1.70 -0.26
C VAL A 47 10.23 0.82 0.95
N THR A 48 10.99 -0.24 1.19
CA THR A 48 10.83 -1.12 2.35
C THR A 48 11.13 -0.41 3.67
N ASP A 49 10.56 -0.92 4.76
CA ASP A 49 10.73 -0.50 6.17
C ASP A 49 10.23 0.91 6.50
N PHE A 50 10.89 1.94 6.00
CA PHE A 50 10.58 3.32 6.38
C PHE A 50 9.49 3.94 5.51
N HIS A 51 9.19 3.36 4.33
CA HIS A 51 8.18 3.86 3.40
C HIS A 51 8.28 5.37 3.09
N THR A 52 9.50 5.90 3.21
CA THR A 52 9.80 7.32 3.10
C THR A 52 11.00 7.47 2.19
N TYR A 53 10.95 8.41 1.26
CA TYR A 53 11.99 8.61 0.26
C TYR A 53 12.28 10.09 0.04
N HIS A 54 13.39 10.37 -0.63
CA HIS A 54 13.73 11.73 -1.04
C HIS A 54 13.38 11.89 -2.52
N VAL A 55 12.63 12.94 -2.84
CA VAL A 55 12.31 13.30 -4.23
C VAL A 55 13.20 14.43 -4.72
N THR A 56 13.49 14.41 -6.02
CA THR A 56 14.27 15.43 -6.76
C THR A 56 15.72 15.59 -6.28
N ASP A 57 16.50 16.38 -7.02
CA ASP A 57 17.91 16.64 -6.69
C ASP A 57 18.09 17.48 -5.41
N ILE A 58 17.03 18.17 -4.97
CA ILE A 58 17.03 18.94 -3.71
C ILE A 58 16.72 18.07 -2.49
N GLY A 59 16.32 16.80 -2.69
CA GLY A 59 16.21 15.79 -1.64
C GLY A 59 15.13 16.08 -0.60
N ILE A 60 13.89 16.33 -1.03
CA ILE A 60 12.75 16.58 -0.14
C ILE A 60 12.21 15.28 0.43
N TRP A 61 12.00 15.26 1.75
CA TRP A 61 11.50 14.10 2.50
C TRP A 61 9.99 13.92 2.29
N VAL A 62 9.58 12.81 1.67
CA VAL A 62 8.18 12.47 1.41
C VAL A 62 7.84 11.07 1.92
N HIS A 63 6.62 10.88 2.41
CA HIS A 63 6.14 9.62 2.95
C HIS A 63 5.02 9.05 2.07
N ASN A 64 5.05 7.74 1.81
CA ASN A 64 3.92 7.07 1.17
C ASN A 64 2.87 6.71 2.24
N THR A 65 1.82 7.52 2.35
CA THR A 65 0.73 7.30 3.31
C THR A 65 -0.08 6.02 3.01
N ASN A 66 -0.74 5.44 4.03
CA ASN A 66 -1.55 4.20 4.00
C ASN A 66 -0.79 2.88 4.12
N CYS A 67 0.29 2.84 4.90
CA CYS A 67 0.93 1.60 5.28
C CYS A 67 0.00 0.77 6.19
N ILE A 68 -0.30 -0.46 5.78
CA ILE A 68 -1.04 -1.46 6.55
C ILE A 68 -0.14 -1.97 7.66
N ASN A 69 -0.61 -1.95 8.91
CA ASN A 69 0.09 -2.50 10.05
C ASN A 69 -0.50 -3.84 10.49
N THR A 70 0.27 -4.61 11.27
CA THR A 70 -0.24 -5.79 11.96
C THR A 70 -1.40 -5.41 12.88
N GLY A 71 -2.51 -6.14 12.76
CA GLY A 71 -3.73 -5.89 13.53
C GLY A 71 -4.69 -4.92 12.88
N ASP A 72 -4.26 -4.13 11.88
CA ASP A 72 -5.17 -3.33 11.07
C ASP A 72 -6.21 -4.21 10.40
N LYS A 73 -7.35 -3.62 10.07
CA LYS A 73 -8.47 -4.34 9.46
C LYS A 73 -8.84 -3.74 8.13
N THR A 74 -9.19 -4.62 7.19
CA THR A 74 -9.91 -4.19 5.99
C THR A 74 -11.30 -3.68 6.34
N PRO A 75 -11.96 -2.90 5.45
CA PRO A 75 -13.37 -2.56 5.60
C PRO A 75 -14.29 -3.78 5.79
N GLY A 76 -13.94 -4.92 5.19
CA GLY A 76 -14.60 -6.21 5.38
C GLY A 76 -14.32 -6.89 6.72
N GLY A 77 -13.49 -6.28 7.58
CA GLY A 77 -13.21 -6.74 8.94
C GLY A 77 -12.07 -7.77 9.05
N HIS A 78 -11.33 -8.01 7.97
CA HIS A 78 -10.23 -8.98 7.97
C HIS A 78 -8.96 -8.35 8.57
N SER A 79 -8.44 -8.93 9.65
CA SER A 79 -7.23 -8.43 10.32
C SER A 79 -5.96 -8.90 9.61
N PHE A 80 -4.96 -8.02 9.48
CA PHE A 80 -3.64 -8.39 8.97
C PHE A 80 -2.75 -9.01 10.05
N SER A 81 -2.12 -10.15 9.77
CA SER A 81 -0.93 -10.57 10.51
C SER A 81 0.29 -9.79 10.03
N GLU A 82 1.40 -9.88 10.75
CA GLU A 82 2.69 -9.31 10.31
C GLU A 82 3.09 -9.80 8.92
N HIS A 83 3.02 -11.11 8.69
CA HIS A 83 3.27 -11.72 7.37
C HIS A 83 2.20 -11.41 6.31
N GLY A 84 1.06 -10.83 6.70
CA GLY A 84 0.04 -10.32 5.78
C GLY A 84 0.22 -8.85 5.42
N ALA A 85 0.54 -8.02 6.41
CA ALA A 85 0.67 -6.57 6.28
C ALA A 85 1.88 -6.18 5.43
N GLN A 86 3.07 -6.70 5.75
CA GLN A 86 4.30 -6.33 5.06
C GLN A 86 4.24 -6.65 3.55
N PRO A 87 3.90 -7.87 3.11
CA PRO A 87 3.77 -8.15 1.68
C PRO A 87 2.66 -7.34 1.01
N ALA A 88 1.60 -6.96 1.73
CA ALA A 88 0.54 -6.13 1.15
C ALA A 88 1.04 -4.72 0.82
N ASN A 89 1.81 -4.10 1.73
CA ASN A 89 2.45 -2.80 1.49
C ASN A 89 3.47 -2.87 0.36
N GLU A 90 4.37 -3.86 0.39
CA GLU A 90 5.44 -4.02 -0.60
C GLU A 90 4.89 -4.31 -2.01
N ARG A 91 3.76 -5.03 -2.09
CA ARG A 91 3.19 -5.50 -3.37
C ARG A 91 2.02 -4.64 -3.85
N GLY A 92 1.65 -3.58 -3.15
CA GLY A 92 0.57 -2.67 -3.54
C GLY A 92 -0.84 -3.26 -3.43
N PHE A 93 -1.06 -4.20 -2.51
CA PHE A 93 -2.40 -4.70 -2.20
C PHE A 93 -3.05 -3.77 -1.17
N THR A 94 -4.08 -3.03 -1.59
CA THR A 94 -4.86 -2.21 -0.66
C THR A 94 -5.91 -3.04 0.08
N PRO A 95 -6.37 -2.61 1.27
CA PRO A 95 -7.44 -3.30 2.00
C PRO A 95 -8.70 -3.54 1.16
N GLN A 96 -9.09 -2.58 0.32
CA GLN A 96 -10.25 -2.69 -0.56
C GLN A 96 -10.02 -3.72 -1.67
N THR A 97 -8.82 -3.79 -2.25
CA THR A 97 -8.53 -4.81 -3.28
C THR A 97 -8.54 -6.22 -2.69
N ILE A 98 -8.07 -6.37 -1.46
CA ILE A 98 -8.08 -7.64 -0.73
C ILE A 98 -9.52 -8.09 -0.46
N ASP A 99 -10.37 -7.23 0.09
CA ASP A 99 -11.79 -7.55 0.32
C ASP A 99 -12.48 -7.96 -0.98
N ASN A 100 -12.22 -7.23 -2.07
CA ASN A 100 -12.75 -7.57 -3.38
C ASN A 100 -12.31 -8.95 -3.86
N ILE A 101 -11.04 -9.34 -3.65
CA ILE A 101 -10.56 -10.68 -4.02
C ILE A 101 -11.25 -11.74 -3.16
N ILE A 102 -11.35 -11.54 -1.85
CA ILE A 102 -12.01 -12.49 -0.93
C ILE A 102 -13.48 -12.67 -1.32
N ILE A 103 -14.24 -11.58 -1.43
CA ILE A 103 -15.70 -11.60 -1.65
C ILE A 103 -16.02 -12.24 -3.00
N ASN A 104 -15.35 -11.82 -4.08
CA ASN A 104 -15.68 -12.29 -5.43
C ASN A 104 -15.26 -13.74 -5.68
N ASN A 105 -14.29 -14.26 -4.92
CA ASN A 105 -13.74 -15.60 -5.13
C ASN A 105 -14.08 -16.58 -4.00
N LYS A 106 -14.93 -16.19 -3.05
CA LYS A 106 -15.26 -16.99 -1.86
C LYS A 106 -15.77 -18.40 -2.19
N LYS A 107 -16.55 -18.55 -3.27
CA LYS A 107 -17.11 -19.85 -3.69
C LYS A 107 -16.08 -20.80 -4.30
N ASN A 108 -15.03 -20.25 -4.92
CA ASN A 108 -14.02 -21.01 -5.66
C ASN A 108 -12.67 -21.06 -4.92
N ARG A 109 -12.64 -20.60 -3.66
CA ARG A 109 -11.43 -20.63 -2.83
C ARG A 109 -10.97 -22.07 -2.63
N THR A 110 -9.66 -22.25 -2.51
CA THR A 110 -9.07 -23.54 -2.14
C THR A 110 -8.62 -23.50 -0.68
N SER A 111 -8.50 -24.66 -0.05
CA SER A 111 -7.91 -24.76 1.29
C SER A 111 -6.63 -25.56 1.28
N ARG A 112 -5.71 -25.20 2.17
CA ARG A 112 -4.52 -25.98 2.48
C ARG A 112 -4.44 -26.22 3.98
N VAL A 113 -3.93 -27.37 4.36
CA VAL A 113 -3.66 -27.74 5.75
C VAL A 113 -2.18 -28.03 5.82
N ASP A 114 -1.48 -27.43 6.78
CA ASP A 114 -0.06 -27.69 7.01
C ASP A 114 0.16 -28.91 7.91
N ASP A 115 1.42 -29.29 8.13
CA ASP A 115 1.80 -30.44 8.95
C ASP A 115 1.39 -30.32 10.43
N GLN A 116 1.04 -29.10 10.87
CA GLN A 116 0.52 -28.82 12.21
C GLN A 116 -1.01 -28.84 12.27
N GLY A 117 -1.68 -29.17 11.17
CA GLY A 117 -3.14 -29.21 11.08
C GLY A 117 -3.80 -27.85 10.92
N ARG A 118 -3.04 -26.77 10.71
CA ARG A 118 -3.60 -25.41 10.56
C ARG A 118 -4.15 -25.23 9.16
N LYS A 119 -5.40 -24.80 9.08
CA LYS A 119 -6.09 -24.57 7.81
C LYS A 119 -5.97 -23.13 7.34
N THR A 120 -5.69 -22.96 6.06
CA THR A 120 -5.72 -21.68 5.34
C THR A 120 -6.68 -21.74 4.16
N TRP A 121 -7.15 -20.57 3.74
CA TRP A 121 -7.98 -20.37 2.56
C TRP A 121 -7.25 -19.48 1.56
N GLU A 122 -7.16 -19.92 0.30
CA GLU A 122 -6.57 -19.17 -0.80
C GLU A 122 -7.66 -18.70 -1.77
N TYR A 123 -7.72 -17.39 -2.00
CA TYR A 123 -8.63 -16.71 -2.92
C TYR A 123 -7.81 -16.17 -4.09
N THR A 124 -8.10 -16.63 -5.31
CA THR A 124 -7.37 -16.19 -6.52
C THR A 124 -8.34 -15.53 -7.49
N ASP A 125 -8.00 -14.35 -7.99
CA ASP A 125 -8.79 -13.68 -9.03
C ASP A 125 -8.34 -14.08 -10.44
N SER A 126 -9.05 -13.59 -11.47
CA SER A 126 -8.76 -13.91 -12.88
C SER A 126 -7.41 -13.37 -13.40
N ARG A 127 -6.76 -12.45 -12.67
CA ARG A 127 -5.43 -11.92 -12.98
C ARG A 127 -4.32 -12.72 -12.29
N GLY A 128 -4.71 -13.69 -11.45
CA GLY A 128 -3.79 -14.50 -10.66
C GLY A 128 -3.39 -13.87 -9.31
N ASN A 129 -3.96 -12.72 -8.93
CA ASN A 129 -3.72 -12.15 -7.61
C ASN A 129 -4.33 -13.06 -6.54
N LYS A 130 -3.57 -13.31 -5.48
CA LYS A 130 -3.92 -14.23 -4.40
C LYS A 130 -3.96 -13.53 -3.06
N VAL A 131 -4.98 -13.86 -2.28
CA VAL A 131 -5.06 -13.54 -0.85
C VAL A 131 -5.15 -14.86 -0.09
N VAL A 132 -4.36 -15.01 0.97
CA VAL A 132 -4.40 -16.16 1.86
C VAL A 132 -4.87 -15.71 3.24
N THR A 133 -5.90 -16.38 3.75
CA THR A 133 -6.38 -16.17 5.13
C THR A 133 -6.20 -17.42 5.97
N ASN A 134 -6.07 -17.25 7.28
CA ASN A 134 -6.26 -18.34 8.23
C ASN A 134 -7.75 -18.75 8.32
N GLU A 135 -8.05 -19.71 9.18
CA GLU A 135 -9.41 -20.21 9.37
C GLU A 135 -10.39 -19.17 9.96
N SER A 136 -9.91 -18.23 10.79
CA SER A 136 -10.73 -17.14 11.33
C SER A 136 -10.92 -15.96 10.36
N GLY A 137 -10.30 -16.02 9.18
CA GLY A 137 -10.38 -14.97 8.16
C GLY A 137 -9.33 -13.87 8.31
N GLY A 138 -8.37 -13.98 9.22
CA GLY A 138 -7.21 -13.08 9.28
C GLY A 138 -6.30 -13.29 8.06
N ILE A 139 -5.85 -12.19 7.45
CA ILE A 139 -4.98 -12.18 6.28
C ILE A 139 -3.56 -12.53 6.73
N VAL A 140 -3.01 -13.59 6.14
CA VAL A 140 -1.66 -14.10 6.47
C VAL A 140 -0.66 -13.94 5.33
N SER A 141 -1.12 -13.74 4.10
CA SER A 141 -0.24 -13.45 2.96
C SER A 141 -1.04 -12.93 1.75
N VAL A 142 -0.35 -12.22 0.87
CA VAL A 142 -0.84 -11.84 -0.47
C VAL A 142 0.23 -12.10 -1.52
N HIS A 143 -0.16 -12.40 -2.76
CA HIS A 143 0.78 -12.70 -3.84
C HIS A 143 0.19 -12.37 -5.21
N SER A 144 1.05 -12.11 -6.20
CA SER A 144 0.67 -11.91 -7.60
C SER A 144 1.71 -12.54 -8.52
N PRO A 145 1.34 -13.00 -9.72
CA PRO A 145 2.28 -13.58 -10.68
C PRO A 145 3.20 -12.55 -11.36
N ALA A 146 2.98 -11.25 -11.17
CA ALA A 146 3.87 -10.23 -11.71
C ALA A 146 5.26 -10.28 -11.06
N GLU A 147 6.27 -9.72 -11.74
CA GLU A 147 7.61 -9.55 -11.18
C GLU A 147 7.55 -8.84 -9.83
N GLY A 148 8.34 -9.31 -8.86
CA GLY A 148 8.32 -8.81 -7.47
C GLY A 148 7.04 -9.16 -6.68
N GLY A 149 6.10 -9.91 -7.27
CA GLY A 149 4.82 -10.21 -6.66
C GLY A 149 3.85 -9.04 -6.62
N ILE A 150 4.06 -8.02 -7.46
CA ILE A 150 3.29 -6.77 -7.47
C ILE A 150 1.83 -7.02 -7.90
N TYR A 151 0.89 -6.39 -7.20
CA TYR A 151 -0.54 -6.45 -7.51
C TYR A 151 -0.83 -6.01 -8.95
N ILE A 152 -1.58 -6.83 -9.68
CA ILE A 152 -2.02 -6.51 -11.04
C ILE A 152 -3.39 -5.82 -10.96
N PRO A 153 -3.54 -4.52 -11.27
CA PRO A 153 -4.80 -3.79 -11.18
C PRO A 153 -5.82 -4.21 -12.25
N LYS A 154 -7.09 -3.84 -12.07
CA LYS A 154 -8.12 -4.14 -13.08
C LYS A 154 -7.91 -3.12 -14.20
N PRO A 155 -7.97 -3.52 -15.48
CA PRO A 155 -7.90 -2.56 -16.56
C PRO A 155 -9.02 -1.53 -16.40
N LYS A 156 -8.68 -0.24 -16.54
CA LYS A 156 -9.67 0.83 -16.58
C LYS A 156 -10.51 0.61 -17.85
N LYS A 157 -11.83 0.64 -17.69
CA LYS A 157 -12.77 0.64 -18.82
C LYS A 157 -12.79 2.02 -19.48
#